data_AF-A0A378X380-F1
#
_entry.id   AF-A0A378X380-F1
#
_cell.length_a   1.000
_cell.length_b   1.000
_cell.length_c   1.000
_cell.angle_alpha   90.00
_cell.angle_beta   90.00
_cell.angle_gamma   90.00
#
_symmetry.space_group_name_H-M   'P 1'
#
loop_
_entity.id
_entity.type
_entity.pdbx_description
1 polymer ?
#
loop_
_entity_poly.entity_id
_entity_poly.type
_entity_poly.pdbx_seq_one_letter_code
_entity_poly.pdbx_strand_id
1 'polypeptide(L)'
;MSTYLRRHWPLAVAAWSDLDAYHARPNENPIQPPWKRTNSSRTVQLVSNQLVIADALETPFQVGGVSYEMMPFTRNYGCEYDLHIDGNIVQQQFWAMAISPSWAKVGFSDLINLPMVAIWRDVASTTQNIRIIIYRSLAQIDTLAQSSSVGGLINNQWYRLKMLVERDRLIRVYVNDTFLFAYWLPQQYKSGPLARGINMLNQTTNPAYVKNFVLYDRQSDFPTMVEADWATVKSDEFDRPDGAVGNGWVQVGADAGIVGGKWGSTGTANGSRALLTNTGATDGVQRVVGKFGSAPNSTADSSLLLRVSSDGTTGLAANFYNGRIYLARFTGGLANPTMVDYQSDAANLNGTETVAFACDAQHAWIEVNGATAVMADLNNQVPVADSWAGARVERTSGTNSPSWDRLSVFRRAAA
;
A
#
# COMPACT_ATOMS: atom_id res chain seq x y z
N MET A 1 -21.67 -23.92 29.88
CA MET A 1 -21.61 -22.54 29.34
C MET A 1 -20.15 -22.16 29.20
N SER A 2 -19.63 -22.09 27.97
CA SER A 2 -18.25 -21.69 27.69
C SER A 2 -18.24 -20.19 27.42
N THR A 3 -17.80 -19.41 28.39
CA THR A 3 -17.59 -17.97 28.25
C THR A 3 -16.36 -17.75 27.39
N TYR A 4 -16.55 -17.41 26.12
CA TYR A 4 -15.48 -16.91 25.27
C TYR A 4 -14.96 -15.59 25.84
N LEU A 5 -13.75 -15.59 26.38
CA LEU A 5 -12.96 -14.39 26.61
C LEU A 5 -12.70 -13.73 25.24
N ARG A 6 -13.54 -12.77 24.85
CA ARG A 6 -13.22 -11.82 23.78
C ARG A 6 -12.01 -11.01 24.23
N ARG A 7 -10.80 -11.44 23.88
CA ARG A 7 -9.60 -10.59 23.93
C ARG A 7 -9.67 -9.59 22.77
N HIS A 8 -10.57 -8.61 22.90
CA HIS A 8 -10.56 -7.36 22.13
C HIS A 8 -9.99 -6.22 22.97
N TRP A 9 -8.97 -6.49 23.78
CA TRP A 9 -8.25 -5.40 24.40
C TRP A 9 -7.53 -4.66 23.26
N PRO A 10 -7.72 -3.34 23.08
CA PRO A 10 -6.90 -2.58 22.17
C PRO A 10 -5.45 -2.88 22.55
N LEU A 11 -4.64 -3.33 21.59
CA LEU A 11 -3.21 -3.48 21.80
C LEU A 11 -2.72 -2.15 22.38
N ALA A 12 -2.01 -2.21 23.51
CA ALA A 12 -1.44 -1.01 24.10
C ALA A 12 -0.63 -0.29 23.02
N VAL A 13 -1.00 0.96 22.72
CA VAL A 13 -0.27 1.79 21.78
C VAL A 13 1.03 2.20 22.48
N ALA A 14 2.14 1.59 22.08
CA ALA A 14 3.46 2.07 22.47
C ALA A 14 3.82 3.25 21.58
N ALA A 15 4.23 4.36 22.20
CA ALA A 15 4.69 5.54 21.50
C ALA A 15 5.96 6.05 22.18
N TRP A 16 6.89 6.52 21.38
CA TRP A 16 8.11 7.19 21.81
C TRP A 16 8.13 8.56 21.13
N SER A 17 8.16 9.61 21.92
CA SER A 17 8.36 10.97 21.42
C SER A 17 9.63 11.56 21.99
N ASP A 18 10.24 12.46 21.21
CA ASP A 18 11.40 13.24 21.60
C ASP A 18 11.37 14.56 20.80
N LEU A 19 12.15 15.55 21.23
CA LEU A 19 12.26 16.84 20.53
C LEU A 19 10.96 17.65 20.49
N ASP A 20 10.01 17.33 21.38
CA ASP A 20 8.80 18.10 21.64
C ASP A 20 8.99 18.99 22.89
N ALA A 21 7.98 19.80 23.23
CA ALA A 21 8.06 20.72 24.37
C ALA A 21 8.14 20.02 25.74
N TYR A 22 7.64 18.78 25.86
CA TYR A 22 7.64 17.98 27.08
C TYR A 22 8.92 17.15 27.24
N HIS A 23 9.60 16.88 26.13
CA HIS A 23 10.88 16.16 26.06
C HIS A 23 12.02 17.09 25.62
N ALA A 24 11.96 18.36 26.02
CA ALA A 24 12.96 19.34 25.63
C ALA A 24 14.32 19.03 26.25
N ARG A 25 15.35 18.97 25.41
CA ARG A 25 16.73 18.63 25.81
C ARG A 25 17.70 19.79 25.59
N PRO A 26 18.76 19.91 26.42
CA PRO A 26 19.81 20.92 26.23
C PRO A 26 20.61 20.64 24.96
N ASN A 27 21.43 21.60 24.53
CA ASN A 27 22.31 21.39 23.38
C ASN A 27 23.30 20.25 23.65
N GLU A 28 23.55 19.41 22.65
CA GLU A 28 24.38 18.21 22.76
C GLU A 28 25.28 18.07 21.52
N ASN A 29 26.60 17.99 21.71
CA ASN A 29 27.53 17.64 20.64
C ASN A 29 28.66 16.75 21.23
N PRO A 30 28.66 15.43 20.95
CA PRO A 30 27.75 14.72 20.06
C PRO A 30 26.36 14.48 20.66
N ILE A 31 25.38 14.20 19.79
CA ILE A 31 24.05 13.76 20.19
C ILE A 31 24.10 12.54 21.14
N GLN A 32 23.25 12.52 22.16
CA GLN A 32 23.13 11.46 23.17
C GLN A 32 21.87 10.59 22.95
N PRO A 33 21.80 9.38 23.56
CA PRO A 33 20.58 8.56 23.57
C PRO A 33 19.30 9.35 23.90
N PRO A 34 18.14 9.01 23.31
CA PRO A 34 17.88 7.84 22.44
C PRO A 34 18.26 8.03 20.97
N TRP A 35 19.08 9.01 20.60
CA TRP A 35 19.57 9.17 19.23
C TRP A 35 20.99 8.64 19.09
N LYS A 36 21.23 7.86 18.04
CA LYS A 36 22.52 7.25 17.75
C LYS A 36 23.02 7.67 16.37
N ARG A 37 24.24 8.19 16.30
CA ARG A 37 24.88 8.54 15.04
C ARG A 37 25.14 7.29 14.22
N THR A 38 24.75 7.32 12.94
CA THR A 38 24.88 6.17 12.05
C THR A 38 26.21 6.16 11.30
N ASN A 39 26.84 7.34 11.16
CA ASN A 39 28.20 7.51 10.68
C ASN A 39 28.99 8.31 11.73
N SER A 40 30.06 7.73 12.29
CA SER A 40 30.90 8.38 13.31
C SER A 40 31.59 9.65 12.81
N SER A 41 31.79 9.77 11.50
CA SER A 41 32.45 10.91 10.86
C SER A 41 31.49 12.06 10.58
N ARG A 42 30.16 11.83 10.62
CA ARG A 42 29.16 12.87 10.34
C ARG A 42 28.73 13.54 11.63
N THR A 43 28.72 14.87 11.62
CA THR A 43 28.24 15.64 12.76
C THR A 43 26.73 15.51 12.87
N VAL A 44 26.31 15.06 14.04
CA VAL A 44 24.91 15.04 14.47
C VAL A 44 24.88 15.54 15.91
N GLN A 45 24.07 16.55 16.13
CA GLN A 45 24.02 17.29 17.39
C GLN A 45 22.59 17.72 17.69
N LEU A 46 22.36 18.11 18.94
CA LEU A 46 21.15 18.79 19.36
C LEU A 46 21.40 20.28 19.52
N VAL A 47 20.60 21.11 18.86
CA VAL A 47 20.66 22.58 19.01
C VAL A 47 19.25 23.11 19.18
N SER A 48 18.99 23.82 20.27
CA SER A 48 17.69 24.43 20.57
C SER A 48 16.53 23.42 20.48
N ASN A 49 16.73 22.23 21.06
CA ASN A 49 15.80 21.10 21.03
C ASN A 49 15.48 20.58 19.60
N GLN A 50 16.41 20.75 18.66
CA GLN A 50 16.28 20.27 17.29
C GLN A 50 17.46 19.35 16.99
N LEU A 51 17.16 18.21 16.41
CA LEU A 51 18.17 17.31 15.88
C LEU A 51 18.71 17.88 14.59
N VAL A 52 20.00 18.20 14.58
CA VAL A 52 20.71 18.76 13.42
C VAL A 52 21.60 17.68 12.83
N ILE A 53 21.31 17.31 11.58
CA ILE A 53 22.11 16.38 10.79
C ILE A 53 22.89 17.22 9.78
N ALA A 54 24.21 17.19 9.84
CA ALA A 54 25.08 17.92 8.93
C ALA A 54 24.83 17.58 7.45
N ASP A 55 25.29 18.47 6.57
CA ASP A 55 25.14 18.32 5.13
C ASP A 55 25.96 17.14 4.55
N ALA A 56 25.73 16.86 3.27
CA ALA A 56 26.38 15.78 2.55
C ALA A 56 27.89 15.98 2.33
N LEU A 57 28.38 17.22 2.40
CA LEU A 57 29.78 17.59 2.09
C LEU A 57 30.73 17.30 3.25
N GLU A 58 30.24 17.21 4.48
CA GLU A 58 31.09 16.86 5.64
C GLU A 58 31.68 15.46 5.51
N THR A 59 30.91 14.52 4.95
CA THR A 59 31.37 13.17 4.67
C THR A 59 30.97 12.75 3.27
N PRO A 60 31.63 13.28 2.23
CA PRO A 60 31.37 12.88 0.86
C PRO A 60 31.63 11.37 0.79
N PHE A 61 30.71 10.62 0.20
CA PHE A 61 30.80 9.15 0.03
C PHE A 61 30.56 8.26 1.27
N GLN A 62 30.36 8.82 2.47
CA GLN A 62 29.91 8.04 3.63
C GLN A 62 28.46 8.40 3.96
N VAL A 63 27.55 7.62 3.39
CA VAL A 63 26.11 7.73 3.62
C VAL A 63 25.81 7.44 5.09
N GLY A 64 25.28 8.42 5.80
CA GLY A 64 24.88 8.31 7.20
C GLY A 64 24.12 9.53 7.70
N GLY A 65 23.71 9.46 8.97
CA GLY A 65 22.88 10.42 9.65
C GLY A 65 22.65 9.89 11.07
N VAL A 66 21.40 9.62 11.43
CA VAL A 66 21.02 9.32 12.81
C VAL A 66 19.90 8.30 12.90
N SER A 67 19.99 7.43 13.90
CA SER A 67 19.00 6.41 14.24
C SER A 67 18.33 6.74 15.55
N TYR A 68 17.08 6.33 15.72
CA TYR A 68 16.36 6.41 16.99
C TYR A 68 16.36 5.03 17.67
N GLU A 69 16.80 4.93 18.93
CA GLU A 69 17.05 3.68 19.66
C GLU A 69 15.77 2.94 20.12
N MET A 70 14.64 3.15 19.43
CA MET A 70 13.37 2.48 19.68
C MET A 70 12.77 1.96 18.37
N MET A 71 11.94 0.91 18.47
CA MET A 71 11.27 0.28 17.33
C MET A 71 9.82 -0.07 17.68
N PRO A 72 8.87 0.12 16.77
CA PRO A 72 7.49 -0.34 16.94
C PRO A 72 7.39 -1.85 17.10
N PHE A 73 6.50 -2.31 17.99
CA PHE A 73 6.33 -3.72 18.28
C PHE A 73 5.34 -4.42 17.34
N THR A 74 4.39 -3.66 16.79
CA THR A 74 3.30 -4.18 15.98
C THR A 74 3.55 -3.98 14.48
N ARG A 75 2.84 -4.75 13.66
CA ARG A 75 2.91 -4.69 12.20
C ARG A 75 2.31 -3.43 11.59
N ASN A 76 1.66 -2.60 12.40
CA ASN A 76 1.06 -1.35 11.99
C ASN A 76 1.63 -0.23 12.85
N TYR A 77 2.38 0.68 12.25
CA TYR A 77 3.11 1.70 13.00
C TYR A 77 3.19 3.00 12.21
N GLY A 78 3.51 4.08 12.90
CA GLY A 78 3.68 5.41 12.32
C GLY A 78 4.98 6.06 12.78
N CYS A 79 5.50 6.95 11.93
CA CYS A 79 6.60 7.83 12.25
C CYS A 79 6.27 9.25 11.76
N GLU A 80 6.44 10.24 12.64
CA GLU A 80 6.09 11.63 12.40
C GLU A 80 7.17 12.56 12.93
N TYR A 81 7.47 13.62 12.21
CA TYR A 81 8.33 14.71 12.67
C TYR A 81 8.18 15.93 11.77
N ASP A 82 8.57 17.08 12.32
CA ASP A 82 8.75 18.29 11.54
C ASP A 82 10.17 18.30 10.97
N LEU A 83 10.30 18.66 9.69
CA LEU A 83 11.56 18.72 8.97
C LEU A 83 11.76 20.11 8.36
N HIS A 84 13.00 20.59 8.42
CA HIS A 84 13.44 21.81 7.77
C HIS A 84 14.81 21.60 7.12
N ILE A 85 14.93 22.02 5.87
CA ILE A 85 16.18 21.97 5.09
C ILE A 85 16.26 23.25 4.25
N ASP A 86 17.42 23.90 4.27
CA ASP A 86 17.66 25.10 3.47
C ASP A 86 17.78 24.78 1.97
N GLY A 87 17.19 25.63 1.13
CA GLY A 87 16.80 25.35 -0.25
C GLY A 87 17.80 25.74 -1.35
N ASN A 88 18.98 26.24 -0.99
CA ASN A 88 20.04 26.54 -1.96
C ASN A 88 20.72 25.26 -2.46
N ILE A 89 20.14 24.66 -3.50
CA ILE A 89 20.53 23.34 -4.02
C ILE A 89 20.69 23.39 -5.54
N VAL A 90 21.86 22.95 -6.01
CA VAL A 90 22.29 23.00 -7.42
C VAL A 90 22.43 21.63 -8.08
N GLN A 91 22.17 20.53 -7.36
CA GLN A 91 22.35 19.15 -7.84
C GLN A 91 21.24 18.22 -7.31
N GLN A 92 21.24 16.95 -7.75
CA GLN A 92 20.36 15.91 -7.22
C GLN A 92 20.65 15.70 -5.74
N GLN A 93 19.64 15.87 -4.89
CA GLN A 93 19.79 15.77 -3.45
C GLN A 93 18.52 15.24 -2.82
N PHE A 94 18.67 14.62 -1.67
CA PHE A 94 17.52 14.16 -0.92
C PHE A 94 17.78 14.08 0.56
N TRP A 95 16.69 14.11 1.30
CA TRP A 95 16.60 13.63 2.66
C TRP A 95 15.85 12.30 2.64
N ALA A 96 16.23 11.32 3.46
CA ALA A 96 15.53 10.03 3.48
C ALA A 96 15.38 9.44 4.88
N MET A 97 14.28 8.70 5.05
CA MET A 97 14.01 7.83 6.19
C MET A 97 14.07 6.38 5.73
N ALA A 98 15.08 5.63 6.16
CA ALA A 98 15.16 4.20 5.89
C ALA A 98 14.40 3.39 6.95
N ILE A 99 13.58 2.44 6.49
CA ILE A 99 12.98 1.41 7.33
C ILE A 99 13.96 0.24 7.41
N SER A 100 14.50 -0.03 8.59
CA SER A 100 15.67 -0.88 8.76
C SER A 100 15.50 -2.07 9.68
N PRO A 101 16.29 -3.16 9.46
CA PRO A 101 16.40 -4.32 10.36
C PRO A 101 16.65 -3.98 11.83
N SER A 102 17.29 -2.86 12.13
CA SER A 102 17.58 -2.49 13.50
C SER A 102 17.99 -1.04 13.59
N TRP A 103 17.59 -0.37 14.65
CA TRP A 103 18.16 0.93 15.02
C TRP A 103 19.67 0.85 15.31
N ALA A 104 20.20 -0.34 15.61
CA ALA A 104 21.61 -0.54 15.89
C ALA A 104 22.44 -0.84 14.63
N LYS A 105 21.80 -1.22 13.51
CA LYS A 105 22.46 -1.48 12.21
C LYS A 105 22.41 -0.21 11.36
N VAL A 106 23.53 0.49 11.34
CA VAL A 106 23.57 1.91 11.01
C VAL A 106 24.60 2.25 9.92
N GLY A 107 25.35 1.27 9.40
CA GLY A 107 26.30 1.51 8.31
C GLY A 107 25.60 1.62 6.96
N PHE A 108 26.25 2.27 5.97
CA PHE A 108 25.72 2.33 4.61
C PHE A 108 25.39 0.93 4.03
N SER A 109 26.27 -0.04 4.25
CA SER A 109 26.06 -1.42 3.79
C SER A 109 24.83 -2.08 4.40
N ASP A 110 24.42 -1.66 5.60
CA ASP A 110 23.19 -2.12 6.25
C ASP A 110 21.93 -1.48 5.63
N LEU A 111 22.09 -0.39 4.89
CA LEU A 111 21.00 0.38 4.27
C LEU A 111 20.75 0.03 2.80
N ILE A 112 21.58 -0.84 2.22
CA ILE A 112 21.39 -1.36 0.87
C ILE A 112 20.17 -2.29 0.84
N ASN A 113 19.39 -2.21 -0.25
CA ASN A 113 18.17 -2.99 -0.47
C ASN A 113 17.07 -2.78 0.59
N LEU A 114 17.09 -1.63 1.27
CA LEU A 114 16.03 -1.24 2.19
C LEU A 114 15.14 -0.15 1.60
N PRO A 115 13.81 -0.20 1.86
CA PRO A 115 12.91 0.85 1.43
C PRO A 115 13.15 2.12 2.25
N MET A 116 13.24 3.25 1.56
CA MET A 116 13.40 4.56 2.18
C MET A 116 12.36 5.54 1.67
N VAL A 117 11.69 6.25 2.58
CA VAL A 117 10.83 7.38 2.21
C VAL A 117 11.72 8.61 2.10
N ALA A 118 11.88 9.11 0.88
CA ALA A 118 12.81 10.18 0.56
C ALA A 118 12.09 11.41 0.01
N ILE A 119 12.49 12.58 0.49
CA ILE A 119 12.13 13.86 -0.12
C ILE A 119 13.21 14.17 -1.12
N TRP A 120 12.83 14.21 -2.38
CA TRP A 120 13.75 14.18 -3.49
C TRP A 120 13.68 15.47 -4.30
N ARG A 121 14.86 16.01 -4.61
CA ARG A 121 15.02 17.14 -5.51
C ARG A 121 15.82 16.71 -6.73
N ASP A 122 15.20 16.84 -7.89
CA ASP A 122 15.85 16.57 -9.17
C ASP A 122 16.75 17.74 -9.62
N VAL A 123 17.79 17.42 -10.40
CA VAL A 123 18.73 18.41 -10.95
C VAL A 123 17.96 19.42 -11.79
N ALA A 124 18.23 20.72 -11.58
CA ALA A 124 17.61 21.83 -12.31
C ALA A 124 16.08 21.96 -12.16
N SER A 125 15.47 21.30 -11.15
CA SER A 125 14.05 21.46 -10.86
C SER A 125 13.79 22.35 -9.64
N THR A 126 12.79 23.22 -9.76
CA THR A 126 12.16 23.91 -8.61
C THR A 126 11.12 23.04 -7.94
N THR A 127 10.76 21.89 -8.53
CA THR A 127 9.81 20.94 -7.98
C THR A 127 10.49 19.84 -7.19
N GLN A 128 9.90 19.49 -6.05
CA GLN A 128 10.31 18.37 -5.21
C GLN A 128 9.20 17.33 -5.22
N ASN A 129 9.56 16.06 -5.08
CA ASN A 129 8.59 14.97 -4.93
C ASN A 129 9.01 14.10 -3.76
N ILE A 130 8.08 13.27 -3.30
CA ILE A 130 8.39 12.23 -2.33
C ILE A 130 8.46 10.90 -3.05
N ARG A 131 9.48 10.12 -2.72
CA ARG A 131 9.75 8.82 -3.33
C ARG A 131 9.85 7.75 -2.27
N ILE A 132 9.50 6.53 -2.65
CA ILE A 132 10.04 5.34 -2.00
C ILE A 132 11.20 4.85 -2.85
N ILE A 133 12.41 4.95 -2.30
CA ILE A 133 13.65 4.59 -3.00
C ILE A 133 14.30 3.37 -2.35
N ILE A 134 15.21 2.78 -3.11
CA ILE A 134 16.10 1.72 -2.64
C ILE A 134 17.51 1.99 -3.12
N TYR A 135 18.48 1.92 -2.20
CA TYR A 135 19.89 1.84 -2.57
C TYR A 135 20.22 0.44 -3.08
N ARG A 136 20.72 0.33 -4.32
CA ARG A 136 21.38 -0.88 -4.82
C ARG A 136 22.88 -0.84 -4.57
N SER A 137 23.44 0.36 -4.69
CA SER A 137 24.82 0.69 -4.41
C SER A 137 24.94 2.21 -4.19
N LEU A 138 26.14 2.72 -3.93
CA LEU A 138 26.38 4.17 -3.86
C LEU A 138 26.09 4.89 -5.18
N ALA A 139 26.22 4.19 -6.31
CA ALA A 139 26.04 4.75 -7.64
C ALA A 139 24.63 4.49 -8.22
N GLN A 140 23.81 3.67 -7.55
CA GLN A 140 22.52 3.25 -8.09
C GLN A 140 21.43 3.32 -7.02
N ILE A 141 20.45 4.19 -7.30
CA ILE A 141 19.25 4.40 -6.51
C ILE A 141 18.05 4.11 -7.39
N ASP A 142 17.24 3.12 -7.01
CA ASP A 142 16.01 2.79 -7.70
C ASP A 142 14.84 3.54 -7.04
N THR A 143 13.91 4.04 -7.84
CA THR A 143 12.63 4.59 -7.34
C THR A 143 11.54 3.53 -7.53
N LEU A 144 10.92 3.10 -6.43
CA LEU A 144 9.80 2.16 -6.45
C LEU A 144 8.46 2.85 -6.68
N ALA A 145 8.30 4.02 -6.08
CA ALA A 145 7.11 4.85 -6.20
C ALA A 145 7.46 6.32 -5.99
N GLN A 146 6.65 7.21 -6.57
CA GLN A 146 6.81 8.65 -6.40
C GLN A 146 5.46 9.36 -6.37
N SER A 147 5.38 10.44 -5.60
CA SER A 147 4.27 11.38 -5.63
C SER A 147 4.35 12.30 -6.85
N SER A 148 3.28 13.07 -7.08
CA SER A 148 3.37 14.31 -7.84
C SER A 148 4.28 15.34 -7.15
N SER A 149 4.58 16.44 -7.84
CA SER A 149 5.33 17.56 -7.26
C SER A 149 4.61 18.15 -6.05
N VAL A 150 5.37 18.40 -4.98
CA VAL A 150 4.92 19.04 -3.74
C VAL A 150 5.73 20.32 -3.55
N GLY A 151 5.04 21.47 -3.51
CA GLY A 151 5.68 22.77 -3.31
C GLY A 151 6.13 22.98 -1.85
N GLY A 152 7.17 23.79 -1.66
CA GLY A 152 7.65 24.22 -0.34
C GLY A 152 8.60 23.23 0.36
N LEU A 153 8.80 22.03 -0.19
CA LEU A 153 9.78 21.08 0.34
C LEU A 153 11.21 21.53 0.01
N ILE A 154 12.14 21.34 0.95
CA ILE A 154 13.56 21.70 0.79
C ILE A 154 13.73 23.14 0.28
N ASN A 155 13.03 24.08 0.94
CA ASN A 155 12.99 25.48 0.56
C ASN A 155 12.93 26.42 1.78
N ASN A 156 13.72 26.11 2.82
CA ASN A 156 13.82 26.92 4.04
C ASN A 156 12.46 27.13 4.74
N GLN A 157 11.65 26.08 4.78
CA GLN A 157 10.34 26.03 5.43
C GLN A 157 10.22 24.78 6.29
N TRP A 158 9.46 24.88 7.37
CA TRP A 158 9.08 23.74 8.19
C TRP A 158 7.85 23.05 7.60
N TYR A 159 7.89 21.73 7.54
CA TYR A 159 6.75 20.89 7.18
C TYR A 159 6.77 19.60 7.99
N ARG A 160 5.59 19.05 8.25
CA ARG A 160 5.44 17.79 8.98
C ARG A 160 5.41 16.63 7.99
N LEU A 161 6.33 15.68 8.10
CA LEU A 161 6.22 14.40 7.41
C LEU A 161 5.54 13.38 8.34
N LYS A 162 4.57 12.64 7.79
CA LYS A 162 3.93 11.50 8.47
C LYS A 162 3.98 10.29 7.55
N MET A 163 4.57 9.20 8.04
CA MET A 163 4.59 7.90 7.40
C MET A 163 3.78 6.93 8.24
N LEU A 164 2.83 6.23 7.62
CA LEU A 164 2.10 5.13 8.22
C LEU A 164 2.45 3.83 7.49
N VAL A 165 2.76 2.78 8.22
CA VAL A 165 3.04 1.44 7.68
C VAL A 165 1.96 0.49 8.14
N GLU A 166 1.31 -0.20 7.20
CA GLU A 166 0.31 -1.24 7.50
C GLU A 166 0.82 -2.61 7.09
N ARG A 167 0.66 -3.58 8.00
CA ARG A 167 1.06 -4.99 7.85
C ARG A 167 2.48 -5.17 7.34
N ASP A 168 3.37 -4.27 7.77
CA ASP A 168 4.78 -4.20 7.37
C ASP A 168 5.04 -4.01 5.86
N ARG A 169 4.03 -3.64 5.05
CA ARG A 169 4.15 -3.57 3.59
C ARG A 169 3.57 -2.31 2.97
N LEU A 170 2.38 -1.89 3.35
CA LEU A 170 1.76 -0.70 2.76
C LEU A 170 2.34 0.53 3.45
N ILE A 171 3.10 1.33 2.72
CA ILE A 171 3.57 2.64 3.18
C ILE A 171 2.59 3.70 2.67
N ARG A 172 2.08 4.55 3.56
CA ARG A 172 1.30 5.74 3.25
C ARG A 172 2.06 6.97 3.71
N VAL A 173 2.16 7.99 2.86
CA VAL A 173 2.94 9.19 3.15
C VAL A 173 2.07 10.43 3.08
N TYR A 174 2.22 11.29 4.09
CA TYR A 174 1.52 12.55 4.23
C TYR A 174 2.52 13.68 4.49
N VAL A 175 2.23 14.87 3.95
CA VAL A 175 2.90 16.12 4.30
C VAL A 175 1.86 17.10 4.81
N ASN A 176 2.10 17.69 5.98
CA ASN A 176 1.14 18.62 6.61
C ASN A 176 -0.29 18.04 6.62
N ASP A 177 -0.40 16.77 7.03
CA ASP A 177 -1.63 15.98 7.07
C ASP A 177 -2.34 15.74 5.72
N THR A 178 -1.75 16.18 4.60
CA THR A 178 -2.25 15.93 3.26
C THR A 178 -1.67 14.62 2.73
N PHE A 179 -2.53 13.67 2.36
CA PHE A 179 -2.11 12.41 1.73
C PHE A 179 -1.44 12.68 0.38
N LEU A 180 -0.27 12.08 0.16
CA LEU A 180 0.45 12.20 -1.10
C LEU A 180 0.34 10.95 -1.95
N PHE A 181 0.71 9.80 -1.39
CA PHE A 181 0.61 8.50 -2.07
C PHE A 181 0.72 7.34 -1.09
N ALA A 182 0.36 6.16 -1.57
CA ALA A 182 0.55 4.89 -0.91
C ALA A 182 1.34 3.95 -1.82
N TYR A 183 2.05 2.99 -1.24
CA TYR A 183 2.75 1.96 -1.99
C TYR A 183 2.84 0.65 -1.22
N TRP A 184 2.47 -0.45 -1.88
CA TRP A 184 2.61 -1.79 -1.37
C TRP A 184 4.01 -2.32 -1.68
N LEU A 185 4.87 -2.41 -0.65
CA LEU A 185 6.23 -2.89 -0.82
C LEU A 185 6.25 -4.33 -1.33
N PRO A 186 7.09 -4.66 -2.33
CA PRO A 186 7.41 -6.03 -2.69
C PRO A 186 7.84 -6.88 -1.48
N GLN A 187 7.54 -8.17 -1.52
CA GLN A 187 7.71 -9.07 -0.36
C GLN A 187 9.14 -9.07 0.19
N GLN A 188 10.16 -8.93 -0.66
CA GLN A 188 11.56 -8.88 -0.26
C GLN A 188 11.95 -7.61 0.54
N TYR A 189 11.13 -6.56 0.51
CA TYR A 189 11.36 -5.31 1.23
C TYR A 189 10.41 -5.11 2.42
N LYS A 190 9.55 -6.10 2.69
CA LYS A 190 8.63 -6.10 3.81
C LYS A 190 9.38 -5.87 5.12
N SER A 191 8.90 -4.94 5.96
CA SER A 191 9.40 -4.79 7.33
C SER A 191 8.99 -5.96 8.23
N GLY A 192 9.47 -6.03 9.46
CA GLY A 192 9.16 -7.17 10.31
C GLY A 192 9.46 -6.92 11.77
N PRO A 193 9.20 -7.90 12.66
CA PRO A 193 9.42 -7.76 14.10
C PRO A 193 10.83 -7.29 14.51
N LEU A 194 11.81 -7.48 13.62
CA LEU A 194 13.17 -6.99 13.72
C LEU A 194 13.57 -6.25 12.43
N ALA A 195 12.68 -5.43 11.88
CA ALA A 195 12.94 -4.58 10.73
C ALA A 195 12.06 -3.32 10.67
N ARG A 196 11.92 -2.63 11.81
CA ARG A 196 11.14 -1.39 11.94
C ARG A 196 11.94 -0.23 12.53
N GLY A 197 13.27 -0.32 12.50
CA GLY A 197 14.16 0.75 12.93
C GLY A 197 14.09 1.93 11.98
N ILE A 198 14.12 3.15 12.51
CA ILE A 198 14.08 4.38 11.74
C ILE A 198 15.48 4.99 11.68
N ASN A 199 16.05 5.09 10.47
CA ASN A 199 17.30 5.80 10.22
C ASN A 199 17.06 6.99 9.31
N MET A 200 17.46 8.18 9.74
CA MET A 200 17.37 9.41 8.97
C MET A 200 18.71 9.70 8.31
N LEU A 201 18.64 10.10 7.03
CA LEU A 201 19.78 10.37 6.17
C LEU A 201 19.64 11.75 5.56
N ASN A 202 20.70 12.54 5.63
CA ASN A 202 20.79 13.82 4.92
C ASN A 202 21.78 13.70 3.75
N GLN A 203 21.29 13.71 2.52
CA GLN A 203 22.09 13.78 1.29
C GLN A 203 21.88 15.12 0.58
N THR A 204 21.56 16.17 1.34
CA THR A 204 21.46 17.54 0.82
C THR A 204 22.72 18.33 1.14
N THR A 205 23.01 19.40 0.39
CA THR A 205 24.17 20.28 0.65
C THR A 205 23.95 21.27 1.79
N ASN A 206 22.84 21.15 2.52
CA ASN A 206 22.57 21.95 3.70
C ASN A 206 22.25 21.03 4.90
N PRO A 207 22.44 21.51 6.14
CA PRO A 207 22.00 20.77 7.31
C PRO A 207 20.49 20.56 7.31
N ALA A 208 20.07 19.40 7.82
CA ALA A 208 18.67 19.08 8.07
C ALA A 208 18.34 19.24 9.56
N TYR A 209 17.19 19.82 9.86
CA TYR A 209 16.70 20.08 11.22
C TYR A 209 15.41 19.29 11.44
N VAL A 210 15.36 18.53 12.54
CA VAL A 210 14.21 17.68 12.90
C VAL A 210 13.73 18.04 14.31
N LYS A 211 12.41 18.13 14.50
CA LYS A 211 11.77 18.32 15.82
C LYS A 211 10.41 17.64 15.89
N ASN A 212 9.78 17.61 17.07
CA ASN A 212 8.47 17.00 17.30
C ASN A 212 8.41 15.54 16.81
N PHE A 213 9.46 14.76 17.09
CA PHE A 213 9.57 13.40 16.60
C PHE A 213 8.66 12.46 17.41
N VAL A 214 7.92 11.61 16.70
CA VAL A 214 7.07 10.57 17.30
C VAL A 214 7.16 9.29 16.47
N LEU A 215 7.46 8.19 17.14
CA LEU A 215 7.42 6.83 16.60
C LEU A 215 6.41 6.03 17.42
N TYR A 216 5.47 5.34 16.79
CA TYR A 216 4.37 4.73 17.53
C TYR A 216 3.76 3.51 16.85
N ASP A 217 3.31 2.56 17.67
CA ASP A 217 2.38 1.50 17.26
C ASP A 217 0.99 2.09 17.04
N ARG A 218 0.24 1.57 16.07
CA ARG A 218 -1.14 2.02 15.82
C ARG A 218 -2.07 0.86 15.54
N GLN A 219 -3.36 1.10 15.76
CA GLN A 219 -4.38 0.25 15.17
C GLN A 219 -4.31 0.39 13.64
N SER A 220 -4.61 -0.71 12.94
CA SER A 220 -4.75 -0.67 11.48
C SER A 220 -5.94 0.19 11.10
N ASP A 221 -5.78 1.04 10.10
CA ASP A 221 -6.93 1.71 9.49
C ASP A 221 -7.79 0.72 8.68
N PHE A 222 -7.21 -0.43 8.34
CA PHE A 222 -7.88 -1.51 7.62
C PHE A 222 -8.57 -2.45 8.60
N PRO A 223 -9.86 -2.76 8.39
CA PRO A 223 -10.60 -3.64 9.27
C PRO A 223 -10.01 -5.06 9.23
N THR A 224 -10.01 -5.72 10.38
CA THR A 224 -9.72 -7.16 10.47
C THR A 224 -11.05 -7.89 10.48
N MET A 225 -11.57 -8.17 9.29
CA MET A 225 -12.84 -8.87 9.11
C MET A 225 -12.60 -10.38 9.12
N VAL A 226 -13.45 -11.11 9.84
CA VAL A 226 -13.49 -12.58 9.86
C VAL A 226 -14.70 -13.10 9.08
N GLU A 227 -14.78 -14.41 8.85
CA GLU A 227 -15.88 -15.04 8.11
C GLU A 227 -17.27 -14.68 8.67
N ALA A 228 -17.39 -14.63 10.00
CA ALA A 228 -18.64 -14.27 10.67
C ALA A 228 -19.11 -12.82 10.43
N ASP A 229 -18.22 -11.93 9.95
CA ASP A 229 -18.58 -10.54 9.63
C ASP A 229 -19.26 -10.41 8.26
N TRP A 230 -19.34 -11.50 7.48
CA TRP A 230 -19.86 -11.51 6.12
C TRP A 230 -21.18 -12.27 6.02
N ALA A 231 -22.19 -11.63 5.44
CA ALA A 231 -23.43 -12.27 5.03
C ALA A 231 -23.41 -12.52 3.52
N THR A 232 -23.65 -13.77 3.13
CA THR A 232 -23.75 -14.17 1.72
C THR A 232 -24.96 -13.48 1.08
N VAL A 233 -24.72 -12.74 0.01
CA VAL A 233 -25.75 -12.15 -0.85
C VAL A 233 -26.15 -13.15 -1.91
N LYS A 234 -25.15 -13.74 -2.58
CA LYS A 234 -25.34 -14.66 -3.70
C LYS A 234 -24.14 -15.58 -3.81
N SER A 235 -24.38 -16.85 -4.14
CA SER A 235 -23.32 -17.81 -4.45
C SER A 235 -23.73 -18.69 -5.61
N ASP A 236 -22.76 -19.09 -6.41
CA ASP A 236 -22.96 -19.97 -7.55
C ASP A 236 -21.69 -20.81 -7.79
N GLU A 237 -21.88 -22.13 -7.88
CA GLU A 237 -20.82 -23.12 -8.17
C GLU A 237 -20.72 -23.43 -9.67
N PHE A 238 -21.63 -22.88 -10.49
CA PHE A 238 -21.72 -23.09 -11.95
C PHE A 238 -21.75 -24.54 -12.46
N ASP A 239 -21.75 -25.54 -11.57
CA ASP A 239 -21.80 -26.97 -11.84
C ASP A 239 -23.19 -27.39 -12.33
N ARG A 240 -23.47 -27.04 -13.58
CA ARG A 240 -24.70 -27.35 -14.32
C ARG A 240 -24.42 -27.35 -15.83
N PRO A 241 -25.36 -27.86 -16.65
CA PRO A 241 -25.18 -27.94 -18.10
C PRO A 241 -24.89 -26.59 -18.76
N ASP A 242 -24.21 -26.66 -19.91
CA ASP A 242 -23.81 -25.48 -20.68
C ASP A 242 -24.99 -24.58 -21.07
N GLY A 243 -24.78 -23.27 -21.00
CA GLY A 243 -25.80 -22.29 -21.36
C GLY A 243 -25.66 -20.94 -20.67
N ALA A 244 -26.73 -20.16 -20.68
CA ALA A 244 -26.78 -18.90 -19.96
C ALA A 244 -26.64 -19.12 -18.44
N VAL A 245 -25.98 -18.21 -17.74
CA VAL A 245 -25.76 -18.35 -16.29
C VAL A 245 -27.08 -18.46 -15.51
N GLY A 246 -28.05 -17.60 -15.84
CA GLY A 246 -29.34 -17.55 -15.14
C GLY A 246 -29.19 -17.22 -13.65
N ASN A 247 -30.05 -17.83 -12.82
CA ASN A 247 -30.02 -17.71 -11.35
C ASN A 247 -30.06 -16.25 -10.83
N GLY A 248 -30.63 -15.31 -11.59
CA GLY A 248 -30.74 -13.90 -11.21
C GLY A 248 -29.40 -13.15 -11.14
N TRP A 249 -28.37 -13.61 -11.85
CA TRP A 249 -27.20 -12.79 -12.14
C TRP A 249 -27.50 -11.81 -13.27
N VAL A 250 -26.85 -10.64 -13.24
CA VAL A 250 -26.85 -9.70 -14.35
C VAL A 250 -25.57 -9.87 -15.14
N GLN A 251 -25.70 -10.31 -16.39
CA GLN A 251 -24.58 -10.41 -17.30
C GLN A 251 -24.38 -9.11 -18.07
N VAL A 252 -23.15 -8.61 -18.09
CA VAL A 252 -22.72 -7.49 -18.93
C VAL A 252 -21.85 -8.05 -20.05
N GLY A 253 -22.15 -7.66 -21.28
CA GLY A 253 -21.48 -8.16 -22.48
C GLY A 253 -22.10 -9.45 -23.03
N ALA A 254 -21.85 -9.70 -24.32
CA ALA A 254 -22.26 -10.92 -25.01
C ALA A 254 -21.17 -12.00 -24.94
N ASP A 255 -21.53 -13.21 -25.35
CA ASP A 255 -20.63 -14.36 -25.46
C ASP A 255 -19.89 -14.73 -24.17
N ALA A 256 -20.65 -14.81 -23.08
CA ALA A 256 -20.26 -15.44 -21.84
C ALA A 256 -21.38 -16.38 -21.37
N GLY A 257 -21.00 -17.43 -20.65
CA GLY A 257 -21.93 -18.47 -20.21
C GLY A 257 -21.23 -19.56 -19.43
N ILE A 258 -22.02 -20.56 -19.03
CA ILE A 258 -21.52 -21.79 -18.40
C ILE A 258 -21.05 -22.72 -19.51
N VAL A 259 -19.81 -23.20 -19.39
CA VAL A 259 -19.22 -24.22 -20.26
C VAL A 259 -18.43 -25.19 -19.40
N GLY A 260 -18.80 -26.47 -19.41
CA GLY A 260 -18.13 -27.52 -18.66
C GLY A 260 -18.18 -27.30 -17.14
N GLY A 261 -19.29 -26.77 -16.62
CA GLY A 261 -19.49 -26.50 -15.19
C GLY A 261 -18.78 -25.25 -14.66
N LYS A 262 -18.39 -24.32 -15.55
CA LYS A 262 -17.62 -23.11 -15.19
C LYS A 262 -18.17 -21.89 -15.93
N TRP A 263 -18.15 -20.71 -15.30
CA TRP A 263 -18.54 -19.49 -16.00
C TRP A 263 -17.34 -18.79 -16.66
N GLY A 264 -17.44 -18.49 -17.96
CA GLY A 264 -16.37 -17.81 -18.68
C GLY A 264 -16.79 -17.23 -20.04
N SER A 265 -15.81 -16.66 -20.74
CA SER A 265 -15.97 -16.18 -22.11
C SER A 265 -16.20 -17.35 -23.06
N THR A 266 -17.26 -17.31 -23.86
CA THR A 266 -17.60 -18.31 -24.88
C THR A 266 -17.37 -17.80 -26.30
N GLY A 267 -17.20 -16.48 -26.46
CA GLY A 267 -17.07 -15.83 -27.76
C GLY A 267 -15.69 -15.86 -28.37
N THR A 268 -15.64 -15.46 -29.63
CA THR A 268 -14.39 -15.32 -30.41
C THR A 268 -13.88 -13.87 -30.44
N ALA A 269 -14.73 -12.88 -30.18
CA ALA A 269 -14.39 -11.46 -30.19
C ALA A 269 -13.68 -11.02 -28.88
N ASN A 270 -12.67 -10.15 -29.02
CA ASN A 270 -12.02 -9.53 -27.87
C ASN A 270 -12.99 -8.63 -27.09
N GLY A 271 -12.74 -8.45 -25.79
CA GLY A 271 -13.53 -7.61 -24.91
C GLY A 271 -13.74 -8.25 -23.53
N SER A 272 -14.44 -7.55 -22.66
CA SER A 272 -14.75 -7.99 -21.31
C SER A 272 -16.21 -8.35 -21.14
N ARG A 273 -16.46 -9.33 -20.26
CA ARG A 273 -17.79 -9.76 -19.82
C ARG A 273 -17.81 -9.80 -18.31
N ALA A 274 -18.92 -9.42 -17.72
CA ALA A 274 -19.06 -9.43 -16.27
C ALA A 274 -20.33 -10.15 -15.83
N LEU A 275 -20.28 -10.70 -14.64
CA LEU A 275 -21.41 -11.28 -13.94
C LEU A 275 -21.56 -10.53 -12.62
N LEU A 276 -22.69 -9.85 -12.44
CA LEU A 276 -22.90 -8.92 -11.34
C LEU A 276 -24.17 -9.24 -10.56
N THR A 277 -24.17 -8.87 -9.29
CA THR A 277 -25.36 -8.82 -8.45
C THR A 277 -25.34 -7.57 -7.58
N ASN A 278 -26.51 -7.06 -7.23
CA ASN A 278 -26.62 -5.95 -6.30
C ASN A 278 -26.57 -6.49 -4.86
N THR A 279 -25.59 -6.02 -4.08
CA THR A 279 -25.42 -6.38 -2.67
C THR A 279 -26.38 -5.64 -1.73
N GLY A 280 -26.92 -4.51 -2.18
CA GLY A 280 -27.64 -3.54 -1.35
C GLY A 280 -26.78 -2.83 -0.30
N ALA A 281 -25.45 -3.05 -0.30
CA ALA A 281 -24.54 -2.40 0.63
C ALA A 281 -24.24 -0.97 0.16
N THR A 282 -24.54 0.01 1.00
CA THR A 282 -24.26 1.44 0.74
C THR A 282 -23.22 2.02 1.70
N ASP A 283 -22.70 1.20 2.63
CA ASP A 283 -21.65 1.54 3.59
C ASP A 283 -20.23 1.27 3.05
N GLY A 284 -20.14 0.78 1.81
CA GLY A 284 -18.89 0.40 1.15
C GLY A 284 -18.33 -0.95 1.57
N VAL A 285 -18.98 -1.69 2.48
CA VAL A 285 -18.47 -2.97 2.99
C VAL A 285 -18.97 -4.13 2.14
N GLN A 286 -18.09 -4.61 1.25
CA GLN A 286 -18.40 -5.67 0.30
C GLN A 286 -17.24 -6.64 0.16
N ARG A 287 -17.56 -7.88 -0.21
CA ARG A 287 -16.57 -8.91 -0.52
C ARG A 287 -17.05 -9.81 -1.63
N VAL A 288 -16.15 -10.21 -2.51
CA VAL A 288 -16.35 -11.29 -3.46
C VAL A 288 -15.26 -12.33 -3.26
N VAL A 289 -15.64 -13.60 -3.31
CA VAL A 289 -14.74 -14.75 -3.28
C VAL A 289 -14.93 -15.52 -4.59
N GLY A 290 -13.82 -15.86 -5.24
CA GLY A 290 -13.80 -16.62 -6.48
C GLY A 290 -12.84 -17.80 -6.41
N LYS A 291 -13.17 -18.86 -7.15
CA LYS A 291 -12.26 -19.96 -7.45
C LYS A 291 -12.05 -20.02 -8.96
N PHE A 292 -10.79 -20.01 -9.40
CA PHE A 292 -10.50 -20.10 -10.83
C PHE A 292 -10.85 -21.48 -11.38
N GLY A 293 -11.23 -21.51 -12.66
CA GLY A 293 -11.35 -22.74 -13.42
C GLY A 293 -10.07 -23.18 -14.12
N SER A 294 -9.06 -22.31 -14.17
CA SER A 294 -7.71 -22.60 -14.69
C SER A 294 -6.70 -21.56 -14.19
N ALA A 295 -5.41 -21.80 -14.37
CA ALA A 295 -4.37 -20.84 -14.01
C ALA A 295 -4.51 -19.51 -14.79
N PRO A 296 -4.33 -18.35 -14.14
CA PRO A 296 -4.13 -17.06 -14.83
C PRO A 296 -3.08 -17.15 -15.93
N ASN A 297 -3.37 -16.51 -17.07
CA ASN A 297 -2.48 -16.48 -18.22
C ASN A 297 -1.90 -15.07 -18.44
N SER A 298 -0.97 -14.96 -19.39
CA SER A 298 -0.27 -13.72 -19.69
C SER A 298 -0.90 -12.94 -20.85
N THR A 299 -2.19 -13.13 -21.14
CA THR A 299 -2.84 -12.46 -22.28
C THR A 299 -4.10 -11.72 -21.88
N ALA A 300 -4.90 -12.27 -20.96
CA ALA A 300 -6.18 -11.70 -20.56
C ALA A 300 -6.40 -11.86 -19.05
N ASP A 301 -6.92 -10.80 -18.42
CA ASP A 301 -7.15 -10.77 -16.98
C ASP A 301 -8.51 -11.36 -16.62
N SER A 302 -8.53 -12.13 -15.53
CA SER A 302 -9.78 -12.38 -14.80
C SER A 302 -9.83 -11.46 -13.59
N SER A 303 -11.01 -10.97 -13.24
CA SER A 303 -11.15 -9.98 -12.17
C SER A 303 -12.29 -10.30 -11.21
N LEU A 304 -12.11 -9.96 -9.94
CA LEU A 304 -13.22 -9.80 -9.00
C LEU A 304 -13.57 -8.31 -8.91
N LEU A 305 -14.86 -8.01 -8.83
CA LEU A 305 -15.40 -6.66 -8.92
C LEU A 305 -16.16 -6.28 -7.66
N LEU A 306 -15.92 -5.07 -7.16
CA LEU A 306 -16.62 -4.47 -6.02
C LEU A 306 -16.99 -3.03 -6.35
N ARG A 307 -17.99 -2.50 -5.64
CA ARG A 307 -18.44 -1.10 -5.73
C ARG A 307 -18.64 -0.67 -7.18
N VAL A 308 -19.26 -1.55 -7.96
CA VAL A 308 -19.62 -1.29 -9.33
C VAL A 308 -20.84 -0.38 -9.33
N SER A 309 -20.79 0.69 -10.11
CA SER A 309 -21.93 1.60 -10.30
C SER A 309 -23.09 0.86 -10.96
N SER A 310 -24.33 1.30 -10.74
CA SER A 310 -25.52 0.59 -11.24
C SER A 310 -25.61 0.48 -12.77
N ASP A 311 -24.94 1.38 -13.48
CA ASP A 311 -24.80 1.38 -14.94
C ASP A 311 -23.56 0.59 -15.42
N GLY A 312 -22.75 0.05 -14.51
CA GLY A 312 -21.54 -0.73 -14.81
C GLY A 312 -20.40 0.09 -15.42
N THR A 313 -20.41 1.42 -15.28
CA THR A 313 -19.41 2.30 -15.91
C THR A 313 -18.14 2.46 -15.09
N THR A 314 -18.24 2.32 -13.76
CA THR A 314 -17.13 2.49 -12.83
C THR A 314 -17.16 1.44 -11.72
N GLY A 315 -16.02 1.26 -11.06
CA GLY A 315 -15.92 0.45 -9.85
C GLY A 315 -14.50 0.04 -9.52
N LEU A 316 -14.37 -0.94 -8.63
CA LEU A 316 -13.10 -1.53 -8.24
C LEU A 316 -12.90 -2.91 -8.88
N ALA A 317 -11.67 -3.22 -9.25
CA ALA A 317 -11.27 -4.51 -9.76
C ALA A 317 -10.02 -5.03 -9.05
N ALA A 318 -10.10 -6.26 -8.55
CA ALA A 318 -8.94 -7.08 -8.26
C ALA A 318 -8.66 -7.92 -9.51
N ASN A 319 -7.53 -7.69 -10.17
CA ASN A 319 -7.17 -8.33 -11.41
C ASN A 319 -6.09 -9.39 -11.18
N PHE A 320 -6.24 -10.51 -11.87
CA PHE A 320 -5.39 -11.69 -11.75
C PHE A 320 -4.82 -12.03 -13.12
N TYR A 321 -3.52 -11.77 -13.26
CA TYR A 321 -2.71 -12.00 -14.44
C TYR A 321 -1.59 -12.99 -14.11
N ASN A 322 -1.03 -13.68 -15.11
CA ASN A 322 0.14 -14.52 -14.85
C ASN A 322 1.33 -13.68 -14.36
N GLY A 323 1.82 -13.96 -13.15
CA GLY A 323 2.94 -13.26 -12.53
C GLY A 323 2.56 -11.96 -11.81
N ARG A 324 1.29 -11.53 -11.84
CA ARG A 324 0.87 -10.25 -11.24
C ARG A 324 -0.56 -10.29 -10.69
N ILE A 325 -0.73 -9.72 -9.49
CA ILE A 325 -2.04 -9.37 -8.94
C ILE A 325 -2.05 -7.86 -8.74
N TYR A 326 -3.14 -7.20 -9.12
CA TYR A 326 -3.24 -5.76 -8.96
C TYR A 326 -4.67 -5.30 -8.64
N LEU A 327 -4.73 -4.25 -7.83
CA LEU A 327 -5.97 -3.60 -7.41
C LEU A 327 -6.08 -2.30 -8.19
N ALA A 328 -7.16 -2.14 -8.95
CA ALA A 328 -7.39 -0.99 -9.80
C ALA A 328 -8.80 -0.43 -9.59
N ARG A 329 -8.97 0.85 -9.93
CA ARG A 329 -10.28 1.37 -10.33
C ARG A 329 -10.46 1.17 -11.82
N PHE A 330 -11.69 0.94 -12.25
CA PHE A 330 -12.04 0.96 -13.66
C PHE A 330 -13.02 2.07 -13.99
N THR A 331 -12.93 2.58 -15.22
CA THR A 331 -13.88 3.52 -15.83
C THR A 331 -14.15 3.11 -17.29
N GLY A 332 -15.12 3.75 -17.95
CA GLY A 332 -15.40 3.52 -19.37
C GLY A 332 -16.29 2.30 -19.67
N GLY A 333 -16.80 1.63 -18.64
CA GLY A 333 -17.70 0.48 -18.79
C GLY A 333 -17.01 -0.88 -18.78
N LEU A 334 -17.71 -1.88 -18.25
CA LEU A 334 -17.20 -3.24 -18.13
C LEU A 334 -16.97 -3.99 -19.44
N ALA A 335 -17.45 -3.49 -20.58
CA ALA A 335 -17.18 -4.10 -21.88
C ALA A 335 -15.74 -3.84 -22.36
N ASN A 336 -15.21 -2.64 -22.13
CA ASN A 336 -13.85 -2.22 -22.47
C ASN A 336 -13.31 -1.26 -21.39
N PRO A 337 -13.03 -1.76 -20.18
CA PRO A 337 -12.70 -0.91 -19.05
C PRO A 337 -11.29 -0.32 -19.17
N THR A 338 -11.16 0.96 -18.84
CA THR A 338 -9.86 1.59 -18.57
C THR A 338 -9.48 1.35 -17.12
N MET A 339 -8.37 0.67 -16.89
CA MET A 339 -7.86 0.36 -15.54
C MET A 339 -6.81 1.38 -15.10
N VAL A 340 -6.94 1.86 -13.85
CA VAL A 340 -5.91 2.65 -13.17
C VAL A 340 -5.56 1.97 -11.87
N ASP A 341 -4.35 1.46 -11.79
CA ASP A 341 -3.85 0.69 -10.65
C ASP A 341 -3.69 1.60 -9.42
N TYR A 342 -4.17 1.13 -8.27
CA TYR A 342 -3.75 1.64 -6.98
C TYR A 342 -2.46 0.98 -6.53
N GLN A 343 -2.42 -0.36 -6.57
CA GLN A 343 -1.31 -1.16 -6.08
C GLN A 343 -1.21 -2.48 -6.86
N SER A 344 -0.01 -3.03 -6.95
CA SER A 344 0.23 -4.34 -7.53
C SER A 344 1.36 -5.08 -6.84
N ASP A 345 1.33 -6.40 -6.93
CA ASP A 345 2.41 -7.28 -6.44
C ASP A 345 2.66 -8.41 -7.44
N ALA A 346 3.88 -8.94 -7.42
CA ALA A 346 4.21 -10.12 -8.19
C ALA A 346 3.58 -11.35 -7.53
N ALA A 347 2.91 -12.19 -8.32
CA ALA A 347 2.25 -13.38 -7.79
C ALA A 347 2.15 -14.49 -8.84
N ASN A 348 2.53 -15.71 -8.45
CA ASN A 348 2.43 -16.89 -9.29
C ASN A 348 1.23 -17.73 -8.83
N LEU A 349 0.10 -17.56 -9.50
CA LEU A 349 -1.12 -18.31 -9.23
C LEU A 349 -1.19 -19.51 -10.18
N ASN A 350 -1.46 -20.70 -9.65
CA ASN A 350 -1.56 -21.93 -10.44
C ASN A 350 -3.02 -22.33 -10.76
N GLY A 351 -3.99 -21.54 -10.31
CA GLY A 351 -5.42 -21.76 -10.57
C GLY A 351 -6.11 -22.67 -9.55
N THR A 352 -5.40 -23.18 -8.55
CA THR A 352 -6.00 -23.97 -7.45
C THR A 352 -6.41 -23.11 -6.27
N GLU A 353 -5.94 -21.86 -6.23
CA GLU A 353 -6.14 -20.93 -5.13
C GLU A 353 -7.59 -20.42 -5.07
N THR A 354 -8.05 -20.16 -3.85
CA THR A 354 -9.24 -19.33 -3.63
C THR A 354 -8.79 -17.89 -3.48
N VAL A 355 -9.35 -17.01 -4.29
CA VAL A 355 -9.07 -15.57 -4.23
C VAL A 355 -10.26 -14.82 -3.67
N ALA A 356 -10.00 -13.77 -2.92
CA ALA A 356 -11.04 -12.86 -2.46
C ALA A 356 -10.64 -11.42 -2.72
N PHE A 357 -11.63 -10.59 -3.00
CA PHE A 357 -11.52 -9.16 -3.02
C PHE A 357 -12.48 -8.61 -2.00
N ALA A 358 -12.01 -7.72 -1.13
CA ALA A 358 -12.84 -7.09 -0.11
C ALA A 358 -12.53 -5.60 0.00
N CYS A 359 -13.54 -4.83 0.41
CA CYS A 359 -13.38 -3.41 0.67
C CYS A 359 -14.23 -2.96 1.86
N ASP A 360 -13.86 -1.81 2.41
CA ASP A 360 -14.72 -0.95 3.20
C ASP A 360 -14.92 0.40 2.47
N ALA A 361 -15.31 1.45 3.21
CA ALA A 361 -15.50 2.79 2.67
C ALA A 361 -14.26 3.37 1.97
N GLN A 362 -13.05 3.19 2.52
CA GLN A 362 -11.82 3.86 2.04
C GLN A 362 -10.67 2.92 1.73
N HIS A 363 -10.85 1.63 1.97
CA HIS A 363 -9.80 0.64 1.87
C HIS A 363 -10.27 -0.54 1.04
N ALA A 364 -9.33 -1.17 0.34
CA ALA A 364 -9.59 -2.41 -0.36
C ALA A 364 -8.37 -3.33 -0.31
N TRP A 365 -8.61 -4.64 -0.32
CA TRP A 365 -7.56 -5.64 -0.22
C TRP A 365 -7.91 -6.94 -0.95
N ILE A 366 -6.88 -7.59 -1.45
CA ILE A 366 -6.95 -8.86 -2.16
C ILE A 366 -6.38 -9.94 -1.26
N GLU A 367 -7.05 -11.07 -1.14
CA GLU A 367 -6.61 -12.25 -0.41
C GLU A 367 -6.41 -13.42 -1.36
N VAL A 368 -5.36 -14.22 -1.12
CA VAL A 368 -5.10 -15.49 -1.79
C VAL A 368 -4.99 -16.54 -0.68
N ASN A 369 -5.85 -17.56 -0.74
CA ASN A 369 -5.97 -18.60 0.29
C ASN A 369 -6.10 -18.02 1.73
N GLY A 370 -6.84 -16.92 1.87
CA GLY A 370 -7.08 -16.23 3.14
C GLY A 370 -5.95 -15.30 3.62
N ALA A 371 -4.79 -15.30 2.95
CA ALA A 371 -3.71 -14.37 3.25
C ALA A 371 -3.81 -13.13 2.37
N THR A 372 -3.66 -11.94 2.95
CA THR A 372 -3.69 -10.70 2.17
C THR A 372 -2.44 -10.57 1.29
N ALA A 373 -2.68 -10.47 -0.02
CA ALA A 373 -1.66 -10.35 -1.05
C ALA A 373 -1.35 -8.88 -1.38
N VAL A 374 -2.39 -8.02 -1.49
CA VAL A 374 -2.28 -6.60 -1.84
C VAL A 374 -3.31 -5.80 -1.05
N MET A 375 -2.96 -4.57 -0.63
CA MET A 375 -3.87 -3.63 0.04
C MET A 375 -3.70 -2.23 -0.55
N ALA A 376 -4.78 -1.47 -0.63
CA ALA A 376 -4.75 -0.09 -1.11
C ALA A 376 -5.66 0.82 -0.27
N ASP A 377 -5.21 2.07 -0.13
CA ASP A 377 -6.07 3.21 0.21
C ASP A 377 -6.74 3.72 -1.08
N LEU A 378 -8.06 3.88 -1.05
CA LEU A 378 -8.88 4.26 -2.19
C LEU A 378 -8.90 5.78 -2.42
N ASN A 379 -8.45 6.59 -1.45
CA ASN A 379 -8.36 8.05 -1.55
C ASN A 379 -9.65 8.73 -2.08
N ASN A 380 -10.82 8.25 -1.64
CA ASN A 380 -12.13 8.71 -2.09
C ASN A 380 -12.37 8.68 -3.61
N GLN A 381 -11.63 7.87 -4.38
CA GLN A 381 -11.70 7.86 -5.84
C GLN A 381 -12.83 7.00 -6.41
N VAL A 382 -13.50 6.19 -5.58
CA VAL A 382 -14.68 5.39 -5.96
C VAL A 382 -15.82 5.72 -4.99
N PRO A 383 -17.07 5.88 -5.45
CA PRO A 383 -18.22 6.17 -4.57
C PRO A 383 -18.54 5.04 -3.57
N VAL A 384 -18.86 5.39 -2.33
CA VAL A 384 -19.14 4.43 -1.23
C VAL A 384 -20.49 3.74 -1.41
N ALA A 385 -21.45 4.44 -2.03
CA ALA A 385 -22.81 3.97 -2.22
C ALA A 385 -22.97 2.93 -3.35
N ASP A 386 -21.95 2.71 -4.17
CA ASP A 386 -22.00 1.76 -5.28
C ASP A 386 -22.08 0.33 -4.74
N SER A 387 -23.17 -0.35 -5.11
CA SER A 387 -23.62 -1.57 -4.43
C SER A 387 -23.50 -2.84 -5.27
N TRP A 388 -23.06 -2.75 -6.52
CA TRP A 388 -22.92 -3.94 -7.37
C TRP A 388 -21.54 -4.58 -7.22
N ALA A 389 -21.52 -5.91 -7.26
CA ALA A 389 -20.31 -6.72 -7.10
C ALA A 389 -20.41 -8.01 -7.91
N GLY A 390 -19.27 -8.62 -8.20
CA GLY A 390 -19.22 -9.89 -8.92
C GLY A 390 -17.86 -10.18 -9.54
N ALA A 391 -17.83 -10.65 -10.78
CA ALA A 391 -16.60 -11.02 -11.48
C ALA A 391 -16.58 -10.58 -12.94
N ARG A 392 -15.37 -10.49 -13.49
CA ARG A 392 -15.06 -10.22 -14.89
C ARG A 392 -14.27 -11.38 -15.48
N VAL A 393 -14.54 -11.68 -16.73
CA VAL A 393 -13.66 -12.45 -17.62
C VAL A 393 -13.40 -11.64 -18.88
N GLU A 394 -12.21 -11.78 -19.43
CA GLU A 394 -11.78 -11.05 -20.61
C GLU A 394 -11.38 -12.02 -21.71
N ARG A 395 -11.46 -11.54 -22.96
CA ARG A 395 -10.75 -12.15 -24.07
C ARG A 395 -9.91 -11.07 -24.74
N THR A 396 -8.62 -11.34 -24.86
CA THR A 396 -7.68 -10.42 -25.51
C THR A 396 -6.72 -11.23 -26.38
N SER A 397 -6.42 -10.71 -27.58
CA SER A 397 -5.56 -11.35 -28.57
C SER A 397 -5.92 -12.82 -28.83
N GLY A 398 -7.22 -13.12 -28.90
CA GLY A 398 -7.71 -14.47 -29.17
C GLY A 398 -7.57 -15.48 -28.02
N THR A 399 -7.19 -15.02 -26.83
CA THR A 399 -7.04 -15.85 -25.63
C THR A 399 -8.06 -15.43 -24.58
N ASN A 400 -8.81 -16.40 -24.03
CA ASN A 400 -9.71 -16.15 -22.91
C ASN A 400 -8.90 -16.09 -21.61
N SER A 401 -9.30 -15.21 -20.70
CA SER A 401 -8.87 -15.27 -19.32
C SER A 401 -9.43 -16.54 -18.64
N PRO A 402 -8.92 -16.93 -17.46
CA PRO A 402 -9.49 -18.04 -16.71
C PRO A 402 -10.99 -17.88 -16.44
N SER A 403 -11.73 -18.97 -16.57
CA SER A 403 -13.11 -19.04 -16.08
C SER A 403 -13.17 -19.05 -14.55
N TRP A 404 -14.38 -18.96 -14.01
CA TRP A 404 -14.67 -19.10 -12.60
C TRP A 404 -15.41 -20.42 -12.36
N ASP A 405 -14.83 -21.28 -11.52
CA ASP A 405 -15.48 -22.50 -11.01
C ASP A 405 -16.54 -22.13 -9.98
N ARG A 406 -16.30 -21.09 -9.19
CA ARG A 406 -17.23 -20.63 -8.15
C ARG A 406 -17.13 -19.13 -7.97
N LEU A 407 -18.27 -18.52 -7.66
CA LEU A 407 -18.36 -17.12 -7.26
C LEU A 407 -19.32 -16.95 -6.08
N SER A 408 -18.88 -16.25 -5.04
CA SER A 408 -19.70 -15.89 -3.88
C SER A 408 -19.54 -14.41 -3.57
N VAL A 409 -20.65 -13.70 -3.44
CA VAL A 409 -20.72 -12.25 -3.17
C VAL A 409 -21.32 -12.05 -1.79
N PHE A 410 -20.72 -11.16 -1.02
CA PHE A 410 -21.03 -10.91 0.38
C PHE A 410 -21.16 -9.41 0.64
N ARG A 411 -21.91 -9.11 1.71
CA ARG A 411 -21.96 -7.81 2.36
C ARG A 411 -21.69 -7.99 3.85
N ARG A 412 -21.61 -6.89 4.60
CA ARG A 412 -21.52 -6.97 6.05
C ARG A 412 -22.72 -7.72 6.66
N ALA A 413 -22.45 -8.64 7.58
CA ALA A 413 -23.49 -9.27 8.38
C ALA A 413 -24.18 -8.22 9.28
N ALA A 414 -25.48 -8.37 9.49
CA ALA A 414 -26.19 -7.55 10.48
C ALA A 414 -25.68 -7.93 11.89
N ALA A 415 -25.43 -6.91 12.71
CA ALA A 415 -24.95 -7.08 14.09
C ALA A 415 -26.02 -7.65 15.01
#